data_AF-A0A7R9JIT5-F1
#
_entry.id   AF-A0A7R9JIT5-F1
#
_cell.length_a   1.000
_cell.length_b   1.000
_cell.length_c   1.000
_cell.angle_alpha   90.00
_cell.angle_beta   90.00
_cell.angle_gamma   90.00
#
_symmetry.space_group_name_H-M   'P 1'
#
loop_
_entity.id
_entity.type
_entity.pdbx_description
1 polymer ?
#
loop_
_entity_poly.entity_id
_entity_poly.type
_entity_poly.pdbx_seq_one_letter_code
_entity_poly.pdbx_strand_id
1 'polypeptide(L)'
;MQVNDAIVAYLHEKEVTIYSDYCFVDWTMNPNQSNICSAKFQTRTKYIDIQCDALFFYGNKDVSSRTFSALNNASLVYNGRLVINTTFQTNDPYIFAGGSLTKYAGRLYADKYNHCYYNAVEVGGKVI
;
A
#
# COMPACT_ATOMS: atom_id res chain seq x y z
N MET A 1 -25.39 -9.00 12.46
CA MET A 1 -24.71 -7.70 12.60
C MET A 1 -23.38 -7.82 11.89
N GLN A 2 -23.15 -7.06 10.82
CA GLN A 2 -21.87 -7.11 10.10
C GLN A 2 -20.79 -6.52 11.01
N VAL A 3 -19.56 -7.06 10.95
CA VAL A 3 -18.44 -6.63 11.82
C VAL A 3 -18.23 -5.11 11.79
N ASN A 4 -18.45 -4.48 10.62
CA ASN A 4 -18.33 -3.04 10.45
C ASN A 4 -19.33 -2.25 11.31
N ASP A 5 -20.60 -2.68 11.41
CA ASP A 5 -21.62 -1.95 12.16
C ASP A 5 -21.29 -1.91 13.65
N ALA A 6 -20.78 -3.02 14.18
CA ALA A 6 -20.35 -3.13 15.57
C ALA A 6 -19.14 -2.23 15.88
N ILE A 7 -18.17 -2.17 14.96
CA ILE A 7 -16.99 -1.31 15.10
C ILE A 7 -17.39 0.17 15.07
N VAL A 8 -18.25 0.56 14.13
CA VAL A 8 -18.72 1.95 14.01
C VAL A 8 -19.47 2.38 15.26
N ALA A 9 -20.37 1.53 15.78
CA ALA A 9 -21.10 1.82 17.02
C ALA A 9 -20.17 2.01 18.22
N TYR A 10 -19.17 1.12 18.37
CA TYR A 10 -18.18 1.20 19.44
C TYR A 10 -17.32 2.47 19.35
N LEU A 11 -16.87 2.84 18.15
CA LEU A 11 -16.07 4.05 17.95
C LEU A 11 -16.88 5.32 18.26
N HIS A 12 -18.17 5.36 17.90
CA HIS A 12 -19.06 6.45 18.29
C HIS A 12 -19.25 6.56 19.81
N GLU A 13 -19.36 5.43 20.52
CA GLU A 13 -19.40 5.40 22.00
C GLU A 13 -18.12 5.98 22.62
N LYS A 14 -16.97 5.85 21.95
CA LYS A 14 -15.69 6.41 22.38
C LYS A 14 -15.41 7.82 21.85
N GLU A 15 -16.44 8.51 21.38
CA GLU A 15 -16.35 9.90 20.86
C GLU A 15 -15.39 10.04 19.67
N VAL A 16 -15.17 8.96 18.92
CA VAL A 16 -14.35 8.98 17.70
C VAL A 16 -15.22 9.43 16.53
N THR A 17 -14.86 10.55 15.91
CA THR A 17 -15.52 11.04 14.69
C THR A 17 -15.05 10.26 13.48
N ILE A 18 -16.01 9.68 12.74
CA ILE A 18 -15.75 8.90 11.52
C ILE A 18 -16.16 9.72 10.29
N TYR A 19 -15.24 9.84 9.34
CA TYR A 19 -15.50 10.43 8.02
C TYR A 19 -15.43 9.34 6.94
N SER A 20 -16.53 9.13 6.23
CA SER A 20 -16.63 8.15 5.15
C SER A 20 -16.50 8.82 3.77
N ASP A 21 -16.01 8.08 2.78
CA ASP A 21 -15.87 8.52 1.37
C ASP A 21 -14.89 9.69 1.14
N TYR A 22 -13.97 9.91 2.07
CA TYR A 22 -12.91 10.91 1.99
C TYR A 22 -11.57 10.27 1.61
N CYS A 23 -10.90 10.84 0.62
CA CYS A 23 -9.53 10.51 0.24
C CYS A 23 -8.58 11.56 0.81
N PHE A 24 -7.43 11.12 1.33
CA PHE A 24 -6.34 12.02 1.72
C PHE A 24 -5.81 12.77 0.50
N VAL A 25 -5.59 14.08 0.66
CA VAL A 25 -5.07 14.97 -0.39
C VAL A 25 -3.68 15.44 -0.03
N ASP A 26 -3.55 16.08 1.14
CA ASP A 26 -2.30 16.70 1.57
C ASP A 26 -2.33 16.96 3.08
N TRP A 27 -1.18 17.30 3.66
CA TRP A 27 -1.07 17.82 5.01
C TRP A 27 -0.43 19.20 5.02
N THR A 28 -0.66 19.96 6.10
CA THR A 28 0.03 21.23 6.33
C THR A 28 0.96 21.08 7.53
N MET A 29 2.19 21.57 7.38
CA MET A 29 3.20 21.56 8.44
C MET A 29 3.45 22.98 8.97
N ASN A 30 3.75 23.06 10.26
CA ASN A 30 4.20 24.28 10.90
C ASN A 30 5.60 24.63 10.39
N PRO A 31 5.79 25.80 9.74
CA PRO A 31 7.09 26.19 9.19
C PRO A 31 8.22 26.20 10.24
N ASN A 32 7.87 26.50 11.49
CA ASN A 32 8.82 26.74 12.56
C ASN A 32 9.02 25.54 13.51
N GLN A 33 8.16 24.53 13.46
CA GLN A 33 8.13 23.46 14.47
C GLN A 33 8.19 22.05 13.87
N SER A 34 8.28 21.92 12.54
CA SER A 34 8.35 20.62 11.84
C SER A 34 7.26 19.60 12.21
N ASN A 35 6.16 20.07 12.80
CA ASN A 35 5.01 19.26 13.18
C ASN A 35 3.88 19.49 12.17
N ILE A 36 3.02 18.49 12.00
CA ILE A 36 1.77 18.65 11.26
C ILE A 36 0.82 19.59 12.04
N CYS A 37 0.02 20.37 11.33
CA CYS A 37 -1.04 21.20 11.91
C CYS A 37 -2.42 20.76 11.43
N SER A 38 -2.49 20.23 10.21
CA SER A 38 -3.75 19.81 9.62
C SER A 38 -3.58 18.79 8.51
N ALA A 39 -4.64 18.02 8.29
CA ALA A 39 -4.74 17.04 7.21
C ALA A 39 -5.98 17.33 6.37
N LYS A 40 -5.80 17.32 5.06
CA LYS A 40 -6.81 17.71 4.08
C LYS A 40 -7.33 16.48 3.36
N PHE A 41 -8.65 16.41 3.25
CA PHE A 41 -9.35 15.30 2.63
C PHE A 41 -10.42 15.79 1.68
N GLN A 42 -10.70 14.99 0.65
CA GLN A 42 -11.74 15.31 -0.32
C GLN A 42 -12.61 14.11 -0.65
N THR A 43 -13.90 14.37 -0.86
CA THR A 43 -14.80 13.45 -1.58
C THR A 43 -14.90 13.91 -3.04
N ARG A 44 -15.81 13.31 -3.81
CA ARG A 44 -16.10 13.78 -5.18
C ARG A 44 -16.66 15.21 -5.22
N THR A 45 -17.23 15.70 -4.12
CA THR A 45 -17.96 16.99 -4.09
C THR A 45 -17.60 17.89 -2.92
N LYS A 46 -16.89 17.39 -1.91
CA LYS A 46 -16.58 18.11 -0.68
C LYS A 46 -15.09 18.10 -0.38
N TYR A 47 -14.65 19.13 0.32
CA TYR A 47 -13.30 19.26 0.85
C TYR A 47 -13.37 19.55 2.34
N ILE A 48 -12.50 18.93 3.13
CA ILE A 48 -12.37 19.19 4.56
C ILE A 48 -10.90 19.33 4.93
N ASP A 49 -10.63 20.20 5.89
CA ASP A 49 -9.31 20.43 6.48
C ASP A 49 -9.46 20.23 8.00
N ILE A 50 -8.86 19.17 8.52
CA ILE A 50 -8.97 18.78 9.94
C ILE A 50 -7.69 19.21 10.64
N GLN A 51 -7.82 20.10 11.63
CA GLN A 51 -6.69 20.47 12.48
C GLN A 51 -6.29 19.29 13.36
N CYS A 52 -4.99 18.97 13.39
CA CYS A 52 -4.44 17.86 14.16
C CYS A 52 -2.95 18.06 14.45
N ASP A 53 -2.49 17.51 15.58
CA ASP A 53 -1.08 17.50 15.97
C ASP A 53 -0.33 16.24 15.48
N ALA A 54 -1.07 15.22 15.05
CA ALA A 54 -0.53 13.96 14.55
C ALA A 54 -1.46 13.34 13.51
N LEU A 55 -0.87 12.64 12.53
CA LEU A 55 -1.59 11.87 11.51
C LEU A 55 -1.02 10.45 11.45
N PHE A 56 -1.87 9.46 11.69
CA PHE A 56 -1.54 8.04 11.50
C PHE A 56 -2.17 7.56 10.20
N PHE A 57 -1.35 7.37 9.16
CA PHE A 57 -1.82 6.99 7.83
C PHE A 57 -1.65 5.49 7.57
N TYR A 58 -2.76 4.76 7.53
CA TYR A 58 -2.82 3.33 7.25
C TYR A 58 -3.22 3.01 5.81
N GLY A 59 -2.79 3.84 4.86
CA GLY A 59 -3.04 3.58 3.43
C GLY A 59 -2.35 2.30 2.96
N ASN A 60 -2.90 1.70 1.90
CA ASN A 60 -2.28 0.56 1.23
C ASN A 60 -0.86 0.94 0.78
N LYS A 61 0.13 0.16 1.23
CA LYS A 61 1.50 0.30 0.74
C LYS A 61 1.58 -0.33 -0.65
N ASP A 62 2.01 0.45 -1.61
CA ASP A 62 2.26 -0.01 -2.97
C ASP A 62 3.68 0.34 -3.43
N VAL A 63 4.05 -0.14 -4.61
CA VAL A 63 5.34 0.12 -5.24
C VAL A 63 5.50 1.61 -5.49
N SER A 64 6.66 2.16 -5.13
CA SER A 64 6.94 3.56 -5.40
C SER A 64 6.90 3.83 -6.91
N SER A 65 6.39 5.00 -7.32
CA SER A 65 6.34 5.39 -8.73
C SER A 65 7.71 5.30 -9.40
N ARG A 66 8.77 5.69 -8.69
CA ARG A 66 10.16 5.60 -9.15
C ARG A 66 10.59 4.15 -9.42
N THR A 67 10.27 3.23 -8.52
CA THR A 67 10.57 1.80 -8.70
C THR A 67 9.79 1.24 -9.89
N PHE A 68 8.50 1.53 -9.99
CA PHE A 68 7.67 1.11 -11.11
C PHE A 68 8.22 1.61 -12.46
N SER A 69 8.59 2.90 -12.55
CA SER A 69 9.22 3.46 -13.75
C SER A 69 10.53 2.77 -14.09
N ALA A 70 11.37 2.47 -13.10
CA ALA A 70 12.63 1.75 -13.33
C ALA A 70 12.39 0.34 -13.89
N LEU A 71 11.42 -0.41 -13.35
CA LEU A 71 11.07 -1.75 -13.83
C LEU A 71 10.55 -1.72 -15.27
N ASN A 72 9.66 -0.77 -15.58
CA ASN A 72 9.14 -0.61 -16.94
C ASN A 72 10.23 -0.21 -17.94
N ASN A 73 11.11 0.71 -17.56
CA ASN A 73 12.23 1.12 -18.42
C ASN A 73 13.20 -0.05 -18.68
N ALA A 74 13.31 -0.98 -17.73
CA ALA A 74 14.06 -2.22 -17.87
C ALA A 74 13.30 -3.33 -18.64
N SER A 75 12.09 -3.05 -19.17
CA SER A 75 11.24 -4.03 -19.87
C SER A 75 10.91 -5.27 -19.02
N LEU A 76 10.82 -5.11 -17.70
CA LEU A 76 10.40 -6.17 -16.81
C LEU A 76 8.87 -6.26 -16.77
N VAL A 77 8.34 -7.47 -16.86
CA VAL A 77 6.88 -7.68 -16.92
C VAL A 77 6.25 -7.33 -15.57
N TYR A 78 5.39 -6.32 -15.59
CA TYR A 78 4.65 -5.83 -14.42
C TYR A 78 3.14 -5.95 -14.64
N ASN A 79 2.43 -6.58 -13.69
CA ASN A 79 0.97 -6.69 -13.72
C ASN A 79 0.42 -6.51 -12.29
N GLY A 80 0.41 -5.26 -11.81
CA GLY A 80 0.13 -4.91 -10.41
C GLY A 80 1.28 -5.24 -9.44
N ARG A 81 2.13 -6.20 -9.79
CA ARG A 81 3.38 -6.61 -9.13
C ARG A 81 4.38 -7.09 -10.20
N LEU A 82 5.66 -7.15 -9.85
CA LEU A 82 6.71 -7.72 -10.71
C LEU A 82 6.49 -9.22 -10.89
N VAL A 83 6.40 -9.68 -12.14
CA VAL A 83 6.06 -11.06 -12.45
C VAL A 83 7.29 -11.96 -12.39
N ILE A 84 7.20 -13.03 -11.60
CA ILE A 84 8.24 -14.05 -11.48
C ILE A 84 7.72 -15.45 -11.81
N ASN A 85 8.63 -16.36 -12.17
CA ASN A 85 8.35 -17.79 -12.29
C ASN A 85 8.52 -18.52 -10.93
N THR A 86 8.43 -19.85 -10.95
CA THR A 86 8.58 -20.70 -9.74
C THR A 86 9.99 -20.70 -9.16
N THR A 87 10.99 -20.24 -9.90
CA THR A 87 12.40 -20.13 -9.50
C THR A 87 12.80 -18.67 -9.24
N PHE A 88 11.82 -17.79 -8.98
CA PHE A 88 12.03 -16.37 -8.63
C PHE A 88 12.66 -15.52 -9.73
N GLN A 89 12.73 -16.03 -10.96
CA GLN A 89 13.23 -15.27 -12.11
C GLN A 89 12.13 -14.43 -12.72
N THR A 90 12.49 -13.25 -13.20
CA THR A 90 11.62 -12.40 -14.02
C THR A 90 11.56 -12.93 -15.47
N ASN A 91 11.04 -12.13 -16.40
CA ASN A 91 11.16 -12.43 -17.84
C ASN A 91 12.61 -12.39 -18.36
N ASP A 92 13.52 -11.74 -17.64
CA ASP A 92 14.96 -11.88 -17.84
C ASP A 92 15.50 -13.00 -16.92
N PRO A 93 16.14 -14.05 -17.48
CA PRO A 93 16.60 -15.20 -16.69
C PRO A 93 17.75 -14.89 -15.71
N TYR A 94 18.44 -13.76 -15.88
CA TYR A 94 19.51 -13.32 -14.99
C TYR A 94 19.04 -12.35 -13.90
N ILE A 95 17.77 -11.95 -13.93
CA ILE A 95 17.18 -11.05 -12.94
C ILE A 95 16.20 -11.83 -12.08
N PHE A 96 16.52 -11.91 -10.80
CA PHE A 96 15.71 -12.56 -9.77
C PHE A 96 15.05 -11.51 -8.89
N ALA A 97 13.86 -11.83 -8.36
CA ALA A 97 13.16 -10.92 -7.47
C ALA A 97 12.33 -11.70 -6.42
N GLY A 98 12.14 -11.06 -5.27
CA GLY A 98 11.30 -11.57 -4.19
C GLY A 98 10.75 -10.45 -3.31
N GLY A 99 9.90 -10.83 -2.36
CA GLY A 99 9.28 -9.92 -1.41
C GLY A 99 7.96 -9.31 -1.90
N SER A 100 7.41 -8.35 -1.18
CA SER A 100 6.06 -7.81 -1.45
C SER A 100 5.87 -7.15 -2.82
N LEU A 101 6.97 -6.93 -3.56
CA LEU A 101 6.98 -6.41 -4.93
C LEU A 101 6.59 -7.47 -5.96
N THR A 102 6.77 -8.75 -5.68
CA THR A 102 6.67 -9.82 -6.67
C THR A 102 5.38 -10.60 -6.59
N LYS A 103 4.95 -11.14 -7.74
CA LYS A 103 3.90 -12.15 -7.83
C LYS A 103 4.27 -13.23 -8.83
N TYR A 104 3.73 -14.42 -8.65
CA TYR A 104 3.88 -15.49 -9.64
C TYR A 104 3.13 -15.19 -10.94
N ALA A 105 3.66 -15.68 -12.06
CA ALA A 105 3.03 -15.56 -13.37
C ALA A 105 1.61 -16.17 -13.37
N GLY A 106 0.64 -15.49 -13.98
CA GLY A 106 -0.77 -15.88 -13.93
C GLY A 106 -1.07 -17.30 -14.45
N ARG A 107 -0.24 -17.81 -15.37
CA ARG A 107 -0.30 -19.21 -15.84
C ARG A 107 -0.11 -20.26 -14.74
N LEU A 108 0.43 -19.87 -13.59
CA LEU A 108 0.65 -20.73 -12.43
C LEU A 108 -0.59 -20.79 -11.52
N TYR A 109 -1.63 -19.97 -11.77
CA TYR A 109 -2.84 -19.88 -10.94
C TYR A 109 -2.53 -19.75 -9.43
N ALA A 110 -1.46 -19.01 -9.12
CA ALA A 110 -0.86 -18.93 -7.80
C ALA A 110 -1.12 -17.57 -7.11
N ASP A 111 -2.20 -16.87 -7.47
CA ASP A 111 -2.48 -15.51 -6.97
C ASP A 111 -2.62 -15.43 -5.44
N LYS A 112 -3.05 -16.53 -4.79
CA LYS A 112 -3.12 -16.66 -3.33
C LYS A 112 -1.75 -16.74 -2.64
N TYR A 113 -0.69 -17.02 -3.40
CA TYR A 113 0.69 -17.17 -2.91
C TYR A 113 1.53 -15.90 -3.17
N ASN A 114 0.88 -14.74 -3.20
CA ASN A 114 1.57 -13.48 -3.37
C ASN A 114 2.51 -13.22 -2.19
N HIS A 115 3.77 -12.90 -2.48
CA HIS A 115 4.82 -12.74 -1.48
C HIS A 115 4.53 -11.62 -0.47
N CYS A 116 3.64 -10.68 -0.79
CA CYS A 116 3.20 -9.65 0.15
C CYS A 116 2.48 -10.20 1.40
N TYR A 117 2.00 -11.45 1.36
CA TYR A 117 1.35 -12.11 2.50
C TYR A 117 2.29 -12.98 3.33
N TYR A 118 3.58 -13.07 2.96
CA TYR A 118 4.56 -13.95 3.59
C TYR A 118 5.72 -13.17 4.20
N ASN A 119 6.45 -13.83 5.09
CA ASN A 119 7.63 -13.26 5.70
C ASN A 119 8.75 -13.12 4.66
N ALA A 120 9.26 -11.89 4.49
CA ALA A 120 10.29 -11.59 3.49
C ALA A 120 11.62 -12.33 3.74
N VAL A 121 11.96 -12.65 4.99
CA VAL A 121 13.18 -13.40 5.35
C VAL A 121 13.07 -14.85 4.87
N GLU A 122 11.93 -15.50 5.12
CA GLU A 122 11.69 -16.88 4.68
C GLU A 122 11.65 -16.99 3.16
N VAL A 123 10.97 -16.04 2.50
CA VAL A 123 10.90 -15.97 1.04
C VAL A 123 12.30 -15.73 0.46
N GLY A 124 13.05 -14.77 1.01
CA GLY A 124 14.41 -14.44 0.58
C GLY A 124 15.36 -15.63 0.68
N GLY A 125 15.25 -16.45 1.74
CA GLY A 125 16.03 -17.67 1.89
C GLY A 125 15.77 -18.76 0.84
N LYS A 126 14.71 -18.62 0.01
CA LYS A 126 14.43 -19.52 -1.13
C LYS A 126 14.91 -18.99 -2.47
N VAL A 127 15.36 -17.73 -2.54
CA VAL A 127 15.85 -17.08 -3.77
C VAL A 127 17.34 -17.38 -4.03
N ILE A 128 18.04 -17.93 -3.02
CA ILE A 128 19.49 -18.21 -3.00
C ILE A 128 19.77 -19.68 -3.32
#